data_AF-B8ASS1-F1
#
_entry.id   AF-B8ASS1-F1
#
_cell.length_a   1.000
_cell.length_b   1.000
_cell.length_c   1.000
_cell.angle_alpha   90.00
_cell.angle_beta   90.00
_cell.angle_gamma   90.00
#
_symmetry.space_group_name_H-M   'P 1'
#
loop_
_entity.id
_entity.type
_entity.pdbx_description
1 polymer ?
#
loop_
_entity_poly.entity_id
_entity_poly.type
_entity_poly.pdbx_seq_one_letter_code
_entity_poly.pdbx_strand_id
1 'polypeptide(L)'
;MAACLAAVAASCQRKCGDDLVSINSAGCSGIGCCQTNIPKGIQYYKVWFDGRFNTTDIYNWTRCAYAALVETSSFNFSTVYNSLSRFNDNLGSQPPFVVDWAIGNSTCEQAKTNPDSYMCISSNSVCLNSRNGPGYICNCQNGFEGNPYLNDSFGCQGKFLN
;
A
#
# COMPACT_ATOMS: atom_id res chain seq x y z
N MET A 1 -1.89 16.67 0.16
CA MET A 1 -2.55 15.70 -0.74
C MET A 1 -1.90 14.36 -0.45
N ALA A 2 -2.56 13.47 0.28
CA ALA A 2 -2.13 12.08 0.40
C ALA A 2 -3.10 11.27 -0.48
N ALA A 3 -2.60 10.74 -1.58
CA ALA A 3 -3.31 9.80 -2.42
C ALA A 3 -2.91 8.39 -1.99
N CYS A 4 -3.80 7.42 -2.19
CA CYS A 4 -3.48 6.01 -2.03
C CYS A 4 -2.29 5.69 -2.97
N LEU A 5 -1.10 5.50 -2.42
CA LEU A 5 0.12 5.31 -3.23
C LEU A 5 0.41 3.84 -3.50
N ALA A 6 -0.36 2.87 -3.00
CA ALA A 6 -0.05 1.47 -3.26
C ALA A 6 -0.69 0.96 -4.57
N ALA A 7 0.10 0.30 -5.41
CA ALA A 7 -0.33 -0.45 -6.59
C ALA A 7 0.02 -1.93 -6.43
N VAL A 8 -0.79 -2.82 -7.01
CA VAL A 8 -0.47 -4.24 -7.14
C VAL A 8 0.23 -4.43 -8.47
N ALA A 9 1.47 -4.91 -8.47
CA ALA A 9 2.18 -5.35 -9.66
C ALA A 9 2.32 -6.87 -9.60
N ALA A 10 1.91 -7.57 -10.67
CA ALA A 10 1.98 -9.02 -10.74
C ALA A 10 2.48 -9.49 -12.11
N SER A 11 3.37 -10.49 -12.13
CA SER A 11 3.68 -11.26 -13.33
C SER A 11 2.98 -12.62 -13.28
N CYS A 12 2.31 -12.98 -14.38
CA CYS A 12 1.51 -14.20 -14.48
C CYS A 12 2.02 -15.04 -15.65
N GLN A 13 3.15 -15.69 -15.47
CA GLN A 13 3.75 -16.55 -16.50
C GLN A 13 3.68 -18.02 -16.11
N ARG A 14 3.35 -18.85 -17.09
CA ARG A 14 3.19 -20.30 -16.92
C ARG A 14 4.51 -21.07 -17.11
N LYS A 15 5.46 -20.48 -17.82
CA LYS A 15 6.84 -20.98 -18.01
C LYS A 15 7.79 -19.80 -17.94
N CYS A 16 8.97 -20.02 -17.37
CA CYS A 16 10.04 -19.03 -17.40
C CYS A 16 10.95 -19.32 -18.61
N GLY A 17 11.06 -18.36 -19.53
CA GLY A 17 11.83 -18.49 -20.77
C GLY A 17 11.41 -17.45 -21.82
N ASP A 18 12.21 -17.29 -22.89
CA ASP A 18 12.17 -16.25 -23.92
C ASP A 18 10.86 -16.14 -24.74
N ASP A 19 9.80 -16.85 -24.36
CA ASP A 19 8.46 -16.66 -24.92
C ASP A 19 7.85 -15.39 -24.29
N LEU A 20 8.49 -14.28 -24.62
CA LEU A 20 8.08 -12.91 -24.37
C LEU A 20 6.78 -12.73 -25.17
N VAL A 21 5.65 -13.15 -24.58
CA VAL A 21 4.35 -12.61 -24.98
C VAL A 21 4.56 -11.11 -25.06
N SER A 22 4.41 -10.56 -26.26
CA SER A 22 4.84 -9.24 -26.66
C SER A 22 4.14 -8.17 -25.83
N ILE A 23 4.64 -7.94 -24.62
CA ILE A 23 4.22 -6.83 -23.79
C ILE A 23 4.96 -5.64 -24.39
N ASN A 24 4.25 -4.97 -25.30
CA ASN A 24 4.66 -3.68 -25.82
C ASN A 24 5.09 -2.81 -24.63
N SER A 25 6.21 -2.11 -24.78
CA SER A 25 6.83 -1.21 -23.79
C SER A 25 5.91 -0.07 -23.27
N ALA A 26 4.62 -0.10 -23.59
CA ALA A 26 3.60 0.88 -23.27
C ALA A 26 2.76 0.56 -22.02
N GLY A 27 2.94 -0.58 -21.33
CA GLY A 27 2.31 -0.80 -20.02
C GLY A 27 2.10 -2.24 -19.59
N CYS A 28 1.82 -2.44 -18.30
CA CYS A 28 1.55 -3.74 -17.66
C CYS A 28 0.03 -3.92 -17.44
N SER A 29 -0.68 -4.42 -18.44
CA SER A 29 -2.10 -4.78 -18.34
C SER A 29 -2.44 -5.87 -19.37
N GLY A 30 -2.34 -7.14 -18.97
CA GLY A 30 -2.69 -8.27 -19.84
C GLY A 30 -2.13 -9.62 -19.37
N ILE A 31 -1.99 -10.54 -20.33
CA ILE A 31 -1.39 -11.86 -20.09
C ILE A 31 0.11 -11.68 -19.83
N GLY A 32 0.62 -12.21 -18.73
CA GLY A 32 2.03 -12.11 -18.35
C GLY A 32 2.35 -10.98 -17.39
N CYS A 33 1.57 -9.89 -17.34
CA CYS A 33 1.76 -8.78 -16.41
C CYS A 33 0.47 -8.01 -16.13
N CYS A 34 0.18 -7.72 -14.85
CA CYS A 34 -0.91 -6.86 -14.42
C CYS A 34 -0.42 -5.82 -13.40
N GLN A 35 -0.71 -4.54 -13.65
CA GLN A 35 -0.55 -3.45 -12.70
C GLN A 35 -1.90 -2.79 -12.47
N THR A 36 -2.30 -2.66 -11.22
CA THR A 36 -3.54 -1.96 -10.85
C THR A 36 -3.36 -1.08 -9.64
N ASN A 37 -4.03 0.07 -9.64
CA ASN A 37 -4.12 0.93 -8.46
C ASN A 37 -5.06 0.31 -7.44
N ILE A 38 -4.78 0.50 -6.16
CA ILE A 38 -5.69 0.11 -5.09
C ILE A 38 -6.88 1.10 -5.05
N PRO A 39 -8.13 0.62 -5.16
CA PRO A 39 -9.29 1.48 -5.05
C PRO A 39 -9.44 2.00 -3.61
N LYS A 40 -10.10 3.16 -3.47
CA LYS A 40 -10.35 3.75 -2.17
C LYS A 40 -11.31 2.89 -1.33
N GLY A 41 -11.16 2.96 0.00
CA GLY A 41 -12.10 2.33 0.94
C GLY A 41 -11.93 0.82 1.10
N ILE A 42 -10.82 0.23 0.64
CA ILE A 42 -10.54 -1.18 0.93
C ILE A 42 -10.09 -1.35 2.38
N GLN A 43 -10.61 -2.39 3.04
CA GLN A 43 -10.22 -2.74 4.41
C GLN A 43 -9.27 -3.95 4.46
N TYR A 44 -9.26 -4.73 3.39
CA TYR A 44 -8.49 -5.96 3.27
C TYR A 44 -8.06 -6.13 1.82
N TYR A 45 -6.84 -6.63 1.62
CA TYR A 45 -6.35 -7.05 0.31
C TYR A 45 -5.88 -8.49 0.39
N LYS A 46 -6.13 -9.25 -0.68
CA LYS A 46 -5.61 -10.59 -0.86
C LYS A 46 -5.16 -10.72 -2.30
N VAL A 47 -3.96 -11.27 -2.49
CA VAL A 47 -3.43 -11.56 -3.81
C VAL A 47 -3.22 -13.05 -3.92
N TRP A 48 -3.67 -13.64 -5.02
CA TRP A 48 -3.46 -15.04 -5.34
C TRP A 48 -3.32 -15.20 -6.85
N PHE A 49 -2.56 -16.22 -7.25
CA PHE A 49 -2.51 -16.63 -8.64
C PHE A 49 -3.64 -17.62 -8.91
N ASP A 50 -4.25 -17.50 -10.08
CA ASP A 50 -5.15 -18.54 -10.59
C ASP A 50 -4.36 -19.84 -10.77
N GLY A 51 -4.99 -20.98 -10.45
CA GLY A 51 -4.32 -22.30 -10.48
C GLY A 51 -3.75 -22.69 -11.84
N ARG A 52 -4.21 -22.06 -12.94
CA ARG A 52 -3.63 -22.22 -14.29
C ARG A 52 -2.21 -21.64 -14.42
N PHE A 53 -1.82 -20.78 -13.48
CA PHE A 53 -0.49 -20.18 -13.33
C PHE A 53 0.24 -20.74 -12.10
N ASN A 54 -0.14 -21.94 -11.65
CA ASN A 54 0.55 -22.59 -10.54
C ASN A 54 2.00 -22.89 -10.93
N THR A 55 2.94 -22.19 -10.29
CA THR A 55 4.39 -22.36 -10.49
C THR A 55 5.04 -23.19 -9.38
N THR A 56 4.26 -23.93 -8.56
CA THR A 56 4.80 -24.73 -7.44
C THR A 56 5.91 -25.69 -7.88
N ASP A 57 5.76 -26.30 -9.06
CA ASP A 57 6.73 -27.25 -9.63
C ASP A 57 8.07 -26.60 -10.03
N ILE A 58 8.08 -25.29 -10.28
CA ILE A 58 9.24 -24.52 -10.72
C ILE A 58 9.71 -23.49 -9.68
N TYR A 59 9.04 -23.38 -8.53
CA TYR A 59 9.34 -22.39 -7.50
C TYR A 59 10.81 -22.41 -7.03
N ASN A 60 11.38 -23.62 -6.93
CA ASN A 60 12.78 -23.82 -6.54
C ASN A 60 13.79 -23.52 -7.67
N TRP A 61 13.34 -23.48 -8.93
CA TRP A 61 14.18 -23.32 -10.11
C TRP A 61 14.09 -21.92 -10.71
N THR A 62 12.92 -21.28 -10.65
CA THR A 62 12.72 -19.95 -11.21
C THR A 62 11.51 -19.24 -10.59
N ARG A 63 11.73 -18.00 -10.11
CA ARG A 63 10.69 -17.14 -9.52
C ARG A 63 10.15 -16.13 -10.54
N CYS A 64 9.49 -16.61 -11.60
CA CYS A 64 8.92 -15.72 -12.62
C CYS A 64 7.45 -15.34 -12.39
N ALA A 65 6.81 -15.87 -11.34
CA ALA A 65 5.51 -15.42 -10.85
C ALA A 65 5.69 -14.71 -9.50
N TYR A 66 5.33 -13.44 -9.44
CA TYR A 66 5.36 -12.64 -8.21
C TYR A 66 4.19 -11.66 -8.22
N ALA A 67 3.75 -11.30 -7.03
CA ALA A 67 2.85 -10.19 -6.84
C ALA A 67 3.33 -9.37 -5.65
N ALA A 68 3.32 -8.05 -5.80
CA ALA A 68 3.79 -7.14 -4.79
C ALA A 68 2.87 -5.93 -4.66
N LEU A 69 2.78 -5.44 -3.43
CA LEU A 69 2.29 -4.08 -3.15
C LEU A 69 3.47 -3.13 -3.18
N VAL A 70 3.36 -2.09 -3.99
CA VAL A 70 4.44 -1.14 -4.22
C VAL A 70 3.93 0.28 -4.16
N GLU A 71 4.74 1.20 -3.65
CA GLU A 71 4.46 2.63 -3.77
C GLU A 71 4.54 3.10 -5.25
N THR A 72 3.49 3.75 -5.73
CA THR A 72 3.24 4.11 -7.13
C THR A 72 4.25 5.14 -7.61
N SER A 73 4.65 6.09 -6.77
CA SER A 73 5.69 7.08 -7.04
C SER A 73 7.08 6.46 -7.16
N SER A 74 7.30 5.33 -6.50
CA SER A 74 8.62 4.69 -6.37
C SER A 74 8.78 3.49 -7.30
N PHE A 75 7.70 3.05 -7.96
CA PHE A 75 7.69 1.90 -8.85
C PHE A 75 7.38 2.30 -10.28
N ASN A 76 8.31 1.99 -11.19
CA ASN A 76 8.08 2.07 -12.62
C ASN A 76 8.23 0.69 -13.22
N PHE A 77 7.23 0.24 -13.98
CA PHE A 77 7.26 -1.07 -14.57
C PHE A 77 8.37 -1.17 -15.63
N SER A 78 9.08 -2.30 -15.61
CA SER A 78 10.09 -2.66 -16.61
C SER A 78 9.86 -4.08 -17.10
N THR A 79 10.01 -4.30 -18.40
CA THR A 79 9.90 -5.64 -19.01
C THR A 79 10.96 -6.61 -18.47
N VAL A 80 12.05 -6.10 -17.89
CA VAL A 80 13.08 -6.90 -17.20
C VAL A 80 12.49 -7.66 -16.01
N TYR A 81 11.44 -7.13 -15.36
CA TYR A 81 10.78 -7.83 -14.27
C TYR A 81 9.97 -9.05 -14.72
N ASN A 82 9.76 -9.26 -16.02
CA ASN A 82 9.14 -10.48 -16.56
C ASN A 82 10.18 -11.58 -16.86
N SER A 83 11.46 -11.30 -16.66
CA SER A 83 12.59 -12.20 -16.97
C SER A 83 13.28 -12.64 -15.68
N LEU A 84 13.27 -13.95 -15.37
CA LEU A 84 13.98 -14.57 -14.25
C LEU A 84 13.79 -13.84 -12.89
N SER A 85 14.55 -14.17 -11.84
CA SER A 85 14.44 -13.62 -10.48
C SER A 85 14.65 -12.10 -10.33
N ARG A 86 14.77 -11.37 -11.46
CA ARG A 86 15.17 -9.96 -11.54
C ARG A 86 14.28 -9.01 -10.75
N PHE A 87 12.99 -9.35 -10.56
CA PHE A 87 12.11 -8.57 -9.70
C PHE A 87 12.64 -8.55 -8.26
N ASN A 88 12.94 -9.72 -7.71
CA ASN A 88 13.45 -9.85 -6.34
C ASN A 88 14.88 -9.32 -6.21
N ASP A 89 15.70 -9.45 -7.26
CA ASP A 89 17.08 -8.95 -7.27
C ASP A 89 17.14 -7.40 -7.31
N ASN A 90 16.18 -6.74 -7.97
CA ASN A 90 16.18 -5.29 -8.16
C ASN A 90 15.37 -4.51 -7.11
N LEU A 91 14.22 -5.05 -6.67
CA LEU A 91 13.32 -4.39 -5.71
C LEU A 91 13.44 -4.95 -4.28
N GLY A 92 14.20 -6.03 -4.11
CA GLY A 92 14.21 -6.80 -2.88
C GLY A 92 12.92 -7.59 -2.67
N SER A 93 12.88 -8.40 -1.62
CA SER A 93 11.72 -9.20 -1.24
C SER A 93 10.60 -8.39 -0.58
N GLN A 94 10.84 -7.11 -0.25
CA GLN A 94 9.90 -6.19 0.38
C GLN A 94 10.06 -4.78 -0.23
N PRO A 95 9.41 -4.50 -1.36
CA PRO A 95 9.41 -3.15 -1.90
C PRO A 95 8.70 -2.18 -0.95
N PRO A 96 9.11 -0.89 -0.91
CA PRO A 96 8.48 0.09 -0.05
C PRO A 96 7.02 0.30 -0.45
N PHE A 97 6.15 0.39 0.56
CA PHE A 97 4.75 0.77 0.39
C PHE A 97 4.31 1.64 1.56
N VAL A 98 3.28 2.44 1.32
CA VAL A 98 2.65 3.30 2.34
C VAL A 98 1.23 2.83 2.55
N VAL A 99 0.89 2.57 3.82
CA VAL A 99 -0.50 2.30 4.22
C VAL A 99 -1.18 3.62 4.51
N ASP A 100 -2.31 3.84 3.85
CA ASP A 100 -3.27 4.87 4.22
C ASP A 100 -4.41 4.18 4.98
N TRP A 101 -4.75 4.68 6.16
CA TRP A 101 -5.72 4.05 7.05
C TRP A 101 -6.71 5.06 7.60
N ALA A 102 -7.86 4.56 8.07
CA ALA A 102 -8.87 5.34 8.75
C ALA A 102 -9.47 4.53 9.89
N ILE A 103 -9.94 5.22 10.92
CA ILE A 103 -10.57 4.63 12.08
C ILE A 103 -12.08 4.53 11.84
N GLY A 104 -12.60 3.30 11.99
CA GLY A 104 -14.03 3.02 11.94
C GLY A 104 -14.70 3.47 10.63
N ASN A 105 -16.00 3.73 10.72
CA ASN A 105 -16.85 4.14 9.59
C ASN A 105 -17.49 5.52 9.82
N SER A 106 -17.16 6.18 10.93
CA SER A 106 -17.81 7.40 11.39
C SER A 106 -17.03 8.64 10.96
N THR A 107 -17.73 9.73 10.72
CA THR A 107 -17.10 11.05 10.57
C THR A 107 -16.52 11.52 11.91
N CYS A 108 -15.65 12.52 11.86
CA CYS A 108 -15.12 13.19 13.06
C CYS A 108 -16.22 13.71 13.99
N GLU A 109 -17.27 14.30 13.43
CA GLU A 109 -18.39 14.85 14.20
C GLU A 109 -19.10 13.74 15.00
N GLN A 110 -19.36 12.61 14.35
CA GLN A 110 -19.96 11.43 14.99
C GLN A 110 -19.00 10.78 15.98
N ALA A 111 -17.72 10.64 15.64
CA ALA A 111 -16.74 9.98 16.51
C ALA A 111 -16.55 10.72 17.84
N LYS A 112 -16.56 12.07 17.82
CA LYS A 112 -16.46 12.89 19.02
C LYS A 112 -17.63 12.74 19.99
N THR A 113 -18.80 12.27 19.53
CA THR A 113 -19.95 12.03 20.41
C THR A 113 -19.81 10.77 21.27
N ASN A 114 -18.85 9.90 20.97
CA ASN A 114 -18.57 8.69 21.74
C ASN A 114 -17.10 8.68 22.23
N PRO A 115 -16.81 9.35 23.37
CA PRO A 115 -15.46 9.50 23.90
C PRO A 115 -14.73 8.18 24.12
N ASP A 116 -15.44 7.12 24.51
CA ASP A 116 -14.84 5.81 24.82
C ASP A 116 -14.24 5.13 23.58
N SER A 117 -14.72 5.48 22.38
CA SER A 117 -14.27 4.93 21.10
C SER A 117 -13.44 5.91 20.27
N TYR A 118 -13.30 7.15 20.74
CA TYR A 118 -12.61 8.20 20.02
C TYR A 118 -11.09 8.07 20.17
N MET A 119 -10.38 7.98 19.05
CA MET A 119 -8.97 7.57 19.04
C MET A 119 -7.98 8.74 18.91
N CYS A 120 -8.43 9.98 18.73
CA CYS A 120 -7.53 11.14 18.76
C CYS A 120 -7.30 11.52 20.22
N ILE A 121 -6.41 10.76 20.87
CA ILE A 121 -6.24 10.76 22.32
C ILE A 121 -5.43 11.96 22.79
N SER A 122 -4.44 12.41 22.01
CA SER A 122 -3.64 13.57 22.41
C SER A 122 -4.46 14.86 22.35
N SER A 123 -4.35 15.68 23.39
CA SER A 123 -4.98 16.99 23.50
C SER A 123 -4.57 17.94 22.37
N ASN A 124 -3.34 17.81 21.87
CA ASN A 124 -2.81 18.60 20.75
C ASN A 124 -3.01 17.91 19.39
N SER A 125 -4.02 17.05 19.27
CA SER A 125 -4.41 16.43 18.02
C SER A 125 -5.66 17.08 17.43
N VAL A 126 -5.90 16.81 16.15
CA VAL A 126 -7.07 17.21 15.39
C VAL A 126 -7.61 15.99 14.64
N CYS A 127 -8.92 15.83 14.67
CA CYS A 127 -9.62 14.83 13.86
C CYS A 127 -9.85 15.37 12.45
N LEU A 128 -9.54 14.55 11.45
CA LEU A 128 -9.80 14.83 10.04
C LEU A 128 -10.59 13.68 9.42
N ASN A 129 -11.67 13.98 8.70
CA ASN A 129 -12.40 12.95 7.95
C ASN A 129 -11.47 12.30 6.91
N SER A 130 -11.57 10.98 6.76
CA SER A 130 -10.79 10.24 5.80
C SER A 130 -11.06 10.72 4.38
N ARG A 131 -10.00 10.80 3.57
CA ARG A 131 -10.09 11.10 2.12
C ARG A 131 -10.13 9.84 1.26
N ASN A 132 -10.00 8.69 1.91
CA ASN A 132 -9.80 7.39 1.29
C ASN A 132 -10.92 6.40 1.64
N GLY A 133 -12.12 6.92 1.85
CA GLY A 133 -13.31 6.16 2.27
C GLY A 133 -13.91 6.75 3.54
N PRO A 134 -14.85 6.03 4.15
CA PRO A 134 -15.41 6.42 5.44
C PRO A 134 -14.38 6.39 6.58
N GLY A 135 -14.77 6.92 7.74
CA GLY A 135 -13.92 6.98 8.92
C GLY A 135 -13.16 8.30 9.04
N TYR A 136 -12.24 8.35 10.01
CA TYR A 136 -11.43 9.52 10.30
C TYR A 136 -9.99 9.14 10.63
N ILE A 137 -9.10 10.12 10.55
CA ILE A 137 -7.71 10.03 11.02
C ILE A 137 -7.47 11.11 12.07
N CYS A 138 -6.45 10.88 12.89
CA CYS A 138 -5.96 11.88 13.81
C CYS A 138 -4.64 12.42 13.29
N ASN A 139 -4.46 13.74 13.39
CA ASN A 139 -3.21 14.40 13.06
C ASN A 139 -2.80 15.31 14.22
N CYS A 140 -1.52 15.61 14.37
CA CYS A 140 -1.11 16.65 15.30
C CYS A 140 -1.57 18.03 14.78
N GLN A 141 -1.92 18.91 15.70
CA GLN A 141 -2.21 20.30 15.37
C GLN A 141 -0.94 21.00 14.85
N ASN A 142 -1.12 22.08 14.10
CA ASN A 142 0.02 22.86 13.59
C ASN A 142 0.93 23.31 14.74
N GLY A 143 2.23 23.04 14.61
CA GLY A 143 3.23 23.33 15.65
C GLY A 143 3.53 22.16 16.59
N PHE A 144 2.79 21.05 16.47
CA PHE A 144 3.01 19.83 17.25
C PHE A 144 3.42 18.67 16.34
N GLU A 145 4.28 17.79 16.86
CA GLU A 145 4.74 16.57 16.19
C GLU A 145 4.65 15.38 17.14
N GLY A 146 4.59 14.18 16.59
CA GLY A 146 4.45 12.94 17.35
C GLY A 146 3.26 12.12 16.88
N ASN A 147 2.75 11.26 17.77
CA ASN A 147 1.67 10.33 17.44
C ASN A 147 0.34 10.80 18.07
N PRO A 148 -0.64 11.26 17.28
CA PRO A 148 -1.91 11.77 17.81
C PRO A 148 -2.80 10.71 18.45
N TYR A 149 -2.50 9.43 18.26
CA TYR A 149 -3.21 8.29 18.85
C TYR A 149 -2.67 7.89 20.23
N LEU A 150 -1.66 8.57 20.74
CA LEU A 150 -1.12 8.34 22.08
C LEU A 150 -1.57 9.44 23.04
N ASN A 151 -1.51 9.16 24.34
CA ASN A 151 -1.76 10.16 25.39
C ASN A 151 -0.70 11.27 25.36
N ASP A 152 -0.95 12.38 26.03
CA ASP A 152 -0.11 13.58 25.94
C ASP A 152 1.35 13.37 26.36
N SER A 153 1.64 12.37 27.20
CA SER A 153 3.01 12.01 27.58
C SER A 153 3.84 11.48 26.41
N PHE A 154 3.22 10.84 25.42
CA PHE A 154 3.88 10.22 24.25
C PHE A 154 3.29 10.68 22.91
N GLY A 155 2.35 11.62 22.96
CA GLY A 155 1.50 12.01 21.85
C GLY A 155 2.05 13.18 21.05
N CYS A 156 1.18 14.14 20.72
CA CYS A 156 1.56 15.34 20.00
C CYS A 156 2.21 16.35 20.95
N GLN A 157 3.52 16.55 20.79
CA GLN A 157 4.33 17.46 21.59
C GLN A 157 4.75 18.67 20.77
N GLY A 158 4.73 19.85 21.39
CA GLY A 158 5.11 21.09 20.72
C GLY A 158 6.62 21.09 20.49
N LYS A 159 7.06 21.66 19.35
CA LYS A 159 8.47 22.04 19.22
C LYS A 159 8.73 23.16 20.22
N PHE A 160 9.55 22.89 21.24
CA PHE A 160 10.10 23.97 22.05
C PHE A 160 10.88 24.89 21.11
N LEU A 161 10.37 26.11 20.90
CA LEU A 161 11.12 27.18 20.27
C LEU A 161 12.23 27.54 21.27
N ASN A 162 13.43 26.99 21.08
CA ASN A 162 14.64 27.54 21.67
C ASN A 162 15.11 28.74 20.84
#